data_AF-A0A2S6TKW4-F1
#
_entry.id   AF-A0A2S6TKW4-F1
#
_cell.length_a   1.000
_cell.length_b   1.000
_cell.length_c   1.000
_cell.angle_alpha   90.00
_cell.angle_beta   90.00
_cell.angle_gamma   90.00
#
_symmetry.space_group_name_H-M   'P 1'
#
loop_
_entity.id
_entity.type
_entity.pdbx_description
1 polymer ?
#
loop_
_entity_poly.entity_id
_entity_poly.type
_entity_poly.pdbx_seq_one_letter_code
_entity_poly.pdbx_strand_id
1 'polypeptide(L)' 'MDTDDLEPQKQKPAPKKLEEMSIEALGEYIDELEAEIARVREAIKGKKSALTDADHFFKK' A
#
# COMPACT_ATOMS: atom_id res chain seq x y z
N MET A 1 28.24 3.30 -25.78
CA MET A 1 27.33 4.43 -25.60
C MET A 1 26.41 4.04 -24.46
N ASP A 2 26.63 4.58 -23.27
CA ASP A 2 25.74 4.41 -22.12
C ASP A 2 24.52 5.31 -22.36
N THR A 3 23.53 4.75 -23.03
CA THR A 3 22.19 5.33 -23.14
C THR A 3 21.51 5.21 -21.79
N ASP A 4 21.66 6.26 -21.00
CA ASP A 4 20.64 6.99 -20.24
C ASP A 4 19.19 6.45 -20.40
N ASP A 5 18.91 5.23 -19.93
CA ASP A 5 17.54 4.76 -19.71
C ASP A 5 17.11 5.22 -18.30
N LEU A 6 17.10 6.54 -18.13
CA LEU A 6 16.42 7.16 -16.99
C LEU A 6 14.93 7.11 -17.29
N GLU A 7 14.32 5.93 -17.09
CA GLU A 7 12.87 5.79 -17.02
C GLU A 7 12.34 6.90 -16.10
N PRO A 8 11.32 7.68 -16.50
CA PRO A 8 10.75 8.70 -15.64
C PRO A 8 10.27 8.02 -14.37
N GLN A 9 11.01 8.20 -13.27
CA GLN A 9 10.62 7.69 -11.97
C GLN A 9 9.24 8.26 -11.69
N LYS A 10 8.22 7.40 -11.72
CA LYS A 10 6.85 7.78 -11.42
C LYS A 10 6.86 8.40 -10.03
N GLN A 11 6.89 9.73 -9.98
CA GLN A 11 6.91 10.44 -8.73
C GLN A 11 5.64 10.04 -7.99
N LYS A 12 5.83 9.62 -6.73
CA LYS A 12 4.69 9.28 -5.88
C LYS A 12 3.78 10.51 -5.85
N PRO A 13 2.46 10.34 -6.02
CA PRO A 13 1.55 11.46 -5.95
C PRO A 13 1.79 12.21 -4.65
N ALA A 14 1.88 13.53 -4.74
CA ALA A 14 2.11 14.37 -3.57
C ALA A 14 1.02 14.08 -2.52
N PRO A 15 1.37 14.06 -1.22
CA PRO A 15 0.37 13.92 -0.18
C PRO A 15 -0.67 15.03 -0.29
N LYS A 16 -1.94 14.71 0.02
CA LYS A 16 -3.02 15.71 0.06
C LYS A 16 -2.61 16.86 0.99
N LYS A 17 -2.96 18.08 0.59
CA LYS A 17 -2.70 19.29 1.40
C LYS A 17 -3.73 19.39 2.53
N LEU A 18 -3.38 18.84 3.68
CA LEU A 18 -4.28 18.71 4.83
C LEU A 18 -4.71 20.07 5.41
N GLU A 19 -3.87 21.11 5.29
CA GLU A 19 -4.14 22.45 5.82
C GLU A 19 -5.30 23.17 5.09
N GLU A 20 -5.59 22.77 3.85
CA GLU A 20 -6.67 23.35 3.04
C GLU A 20 -8.00 22.58 3.21
N MET A 21 -8.00 21.46 3.95
CA MET A 21 -9.18 20.61 4.15
C MET A 21 -9.99 21.03 5.38
N SER A 22 -11.30 20.87 5.33
CA SER A 22 -12.17 21.04 6.49
C SER A 22 -12.02 19.86 7.47
N ILE A 23 -12.44 20.05 8.73
CA ILE A 23 -12.42 18.99 9.76
C ILE A 23 -13.21 17.76 9.29
N GLU A 24 -14.38 17.98 8.66
CA GLU A 24 -15.20 16.91 8.11
C GLU A 24 -14.46 16.13 7.01
N ALA A 25 -13.85 16.83 6.05
CA ALA A 25 -13.07 16.21 4.99
C ALA A 25 -11.83 15.46 5.50
N LEU A 26 -11.22 15.93 6.60
CA LEU A 26 -10.14 15.22 7.27
C LEU A 26 -10.63 13.93 7.94
N GLY A 27 -11.83 13.95 8.52
CA GLY A 27 -12.50 12.76 9.05
C GLY A 27 -12.75 11.72 7.98
N GLU A 28 -13.38 12.11 6.86
CA GLU A 28 -13.62 11.22 5.72
C GLU A 28 -12.31 10.66 5.15
N TYR A 29 -11.27 11.49 5.05
CA TYR A 29 -9.97 11.05 4.56
C TYR A 29 -9.30 10.03 5.49
N ILE A 30 -9.47 10.18 6.80
CA ILE A 30 -9.01 9.17 7.77
C ILE A 30 -9.75 7.85 7.54
N ASP A 31 -11.07 7.89 7.42
CA ASP A 31 -11.89 6.68 7.23
C ASP A 31 -11.48 5.92 5.94
N GLU A 32 -11.22 6.64 4.84
CA GLU A 32 -10.71 6.07 3.60
C GLU A 32 -9.36 5.36 3.80
N LEU A 33 -8.43 6.02 4.50
CA LEU A 33 -7.10 5.47 4.75
C LEU A 33 -7.14 4.25 5.67
N GLU A 34 -7.98 4.28 6.71
CA GLU A 34 -8.17 3.15 7.62
C GLU A 34 -8.78 1.94 6.90
N ALA A 35 -9.74 2.15 6.02
CA ALA A 35 -10.30 1.11 5.17
C ALA A 35 -9.23 0.47 4.26
N GLU A 36 -8.35 1.28 3.66
CA GLU A 36 -7.25 0.76 2.84
C GLU A 36 -6.23 -0.02 3.69
N ILE A 37 -5.89 0.48 4.88
CA ILE A 37 -5.02 -0.23 5.82
C ILE A 37 -5.62 -1.58 6.18
N ALA A 38 -6.92 -1.65 6.43
CA ALA A 38 -7.61 -2.90 6.72
C ALA A 38 -7.52 -3.88 5.53
N ARG A 39 -7.78 -3.42 4.30
CA ARG A 39 -7.64 -4.23 3.09
C ARG A 39 -6.22 -4.78 2.93
N VAL A 40 -5.21 -3.95 3.10
CA VAL A 40 -3.80 -4.35 2.96
C VAL A 40 -3.42 -5.36 4.04
N ARG A 41 -3.89 -5.17 5.29
CA ARG A 41 -3.67 -6.14 6.38
C ARG A 41 -4.27 -7.51 6.05
N GLU A 42 -5.50 -7.56 5.51
CA GLU A 42 -6.12 -8.81 5.08
C GLU A 42 -5.33 -9.48 3.94
N ALA A 43 -4.86 -8.71 2.96
CA ALA A 43 -4.01 -9.23 1.90
C ALA A 43 -2.68 -9.81 2.43
N ILE A 44 -2.05 -9.15 3.42
CA ILE A 44 -0.84 -9.65 4.09
C ILE A 44 -1.13 -10.95 4.83
N LYS A 45 -2.26 -11.04 5.54
CA LYS A 45 -2.66 -12.25 6.26
C LYS A 45 -2.86 -13.42 5.30
N GLY A 46 -3.50 -13.19 4.15
CA GLY A 46 -3.63 -14.19 3.09
C GLY A 46 -2.27 -14.66 2.56
N LYS A 47 -1.36 -13.71 2.25
CA LYS A 47 -0.01 -14.03 1.78
C LYS A 47 0.82 -14.81 2.81
N LYS A 48 0.73 -14.44 4.10
CA LYS A 48 1.41 -15.16 5.18
C LYS A 48 0.91 -16.59 5.32
N SER A 49 -0.41 -16.79 5.22
CA SER A 49 -1.00 -18.14 5.29
C SER A 49 -0.51 -19.01 4.13
N ALA A 50 -0.50 -18.47 2.90
CA ALA A 50 0.04 -19.17 1.73
C ALA A 50 1.53 -19.53 1.87
N LEU A 51 2.34 -18.65 2.49
CA LEU A 51 3.74 -18.95 2.78
C LEU A 51 3.88 -20.09 3.80
N THR A 52 3.08 -20.09 4.86
CA THR A 52 3.10 -21.16 5.88
C THR A 52 2.64 -22.51 5.30
N ASP A 53 1.62 -22.51 4.44
CA ASP A 53 1.14 -23.72 3.77
C ASP A 53 2.19 -24.29 2.80
N ALA A 54 2.89 -23.42 2.06
CA ALA A 54 4.00 -23.82 1.21
C ALA A 54 5.16 -24.41 2.03
N ASP A 55 5.55 -23.76 3.13
CA ASP A 55 6.62 -24.24 4.01
C ASP A 55 6.32 -25.63 4.60
N HIS A 56 5.04 -25.90 4.90
CA HIS A 56 4.58 -27.22 5.36
C HIS A 56 4.53 -28.27 4.23
N PHE A 57 4.22 -27.86 2.99
CA PHE A 57 4.21 -28.75 1.82
C PHE A 57 5.62 -29.18 1.40
N PHE A 58 6.62 -28.29 1.50
CA PHE A 58 8.01 -28.59 1.12
C PHE A 58 8.84 -29.28 2.22
N LYS A 59 8.33 -29.38 3.45
CA LYS A 59 8.99 -30.07 4.58
C LYS A 59 8.51 -31.50 4.82
N LYS A 60 7.65 -32.04 3.94
CA LYS A 60 7.10 -33.39 4.06
C LYS A 60 7.68 -34.34 3.01
#